data_AF-A0A2V8FLQ2-F1
#
_entry.id   AF-A0A2V8FLQ2-F1
#
_cell.length_a   1.000
_cell.length_b   1.000
_cell.length_c   1.000
_cell.angle_alpha   90.00
_cell.angle_beta   90.00
_cell.angle_gamma   90.00
#
_symmetry.space_group_name_H-M   'P 1'
#
loop_
_entity.id
_entity.type
_entity.pdbx_description
1 polymer ?
#
loop_
_entity_poly.entity_id
_entity_poly.type
_entity_poly.pdbx_seq_one_letter_code
_entity_poly.pdbx_strand_id
1 'polypeptide(L)'
;MESISPPYRVRGPLKFNVRAIYTADPAQASRVNLGMAFFHFKYLYETIKDSAGSYAGAGTFNIQIANPSQGAALMRAIDANFENSDVQTKTETEGAFLAEFTNLIGNLTSLLNTVGMAVVFAILLVTANTMSMAVRERRTEIAVLKTVGFSGGLVMTLVVVEALALGVIGGLVGIGLAQAAVGYMARLPFMGFILGNVSGLSVSPLVAAITFSIAVGLGAAAGFVPAFGAYRARITDMLRHA
;
A
#
# COMPACT_ATOMS: atom_id res chain seq x y z
N MET A 1 -17.10 -38.37 -28.53
CA MET A 1 -16.66 -38.11 -29.91
C MET A 1 -15.36 -37.34 -29.83
N GLU A 2 -14.27 -38.01 -30.17
CA GLU A 2 -12.91 -37.51 -30.13
C GLU A 2 -12.75 -36.31 -31.06
N SER A 3 -12.34 -35.17 -30.51
CA SER A 3 -11.84 -34.05 -31.29
C SER A 3 -10.32 -34.18 -31.31
N ILE A 4 -9.83 -34.73 -32.42
CA ILE A 4 -8.42 -34.73 -32.80
C ILE A 4 -8.06 -33.27 -33.14
N SER A 5 -7.29 -32.63 -32.26
CA SER A 5 -6.59 -31.37 -32.57
C SER A 5 -5.10 -31.68 -32.81
N PRO A 6 -4.51 -31.32 -33.96
CA PRO A 6 -3.11 -31.63 -34.30
C PRO A 6 -2.11 -30.93 -33.37
N PRO A 7 -0.84 -31.41 -33.29
CA PRO A 7 0.18 -30.83 -32.42
C PRO A 7 0.68 -29.53 -33.04
N TYR A 8 -0.02 -28.43 -32.78
CA TYR A 8 0.51 -27.11 -33.12
C TYR A 8 1.59 -26.76 -32.11
N ARG A 9 2.84 -26.87 -32.55
CA ARG A 9 4.00 -26.23 -31.92
C ARG A 9 3.77 -24.72 -32.00
N VAL A 10 3.10 -24.14 -31.02
CA VAL A 10 2.70 -22.72 -31.05
C VAL A 10 3.92 -21.84 -30.75
N ARG A 11 4.67 -21.48 -31.79
CA ARG A 11 5.76 -20.48 -31.73
C ARG A 11 5.24 -19.05 -31.94
N GLY A 12 4.06 -18.73 -31.38
CA GLY A 12 3.33 -17.46 -31.57
C GLY A 12 2.38 -17.14 -30.41
N PRO A 13 1.68 -15.99 -30.43
CA PRO A 13 0.76 -15.60 -29.37
C PRO A 13 -0.39 -16.61 -29.21
N LEU A 14 -0.78 -16.89 -27.96
CA LEU A 14 -1.90 -17.78 -27.61
C LEU A 14 -3.19 -17.27 -28.26
N LYS A 15 -3.86 -18.13 -29.03
CA LYS A 15 -5.16 -17.83 -29.63
C LYS A 15 -6.27 -18.40 -28.77
N PHE A 16 -7.18 -17.54 -28.32
CA PHE A 16 -8.33 -17.93 -27.50
C PHE A 16 -9.62 -17.80 -28.31
N ASN A 17 -10.48 -18.82 -28.22
CA ASN A 17 -11.86 -18.75 -28.72
C ASN A 17 -12.78 -18.46 -27.55
N VAL A 18 -13.46 -17.30 -27.58
CA VAL A 18 -14.40 -16.91 -26.53
C VAL A 18 -15.66 -17.77 -26.65
N ARG A 19 -15.96 -18.57 -25.61
CA ARG A 19 -17.13 -19.46 -25.60
C ARG A 19 -18.33 -18.90 -24.85
N ALA A 20 -18.10 -18.10 -23.82
CA ALA A 20 -19.13 -17.46 -23.01
C ALA A 20 -18.58 -16.19 -22.37
N ILE A 21 -19.47 -15.25 -22.06
CA ILE A 21 -19.17 -14.05 -21.28
C ILE A 21 -20.08 -14.11 -20.05
N TYR A 22 -19.48 -14.10 -18.87
CA TYR A 22 -20.21 -14.09 -17.60
C TYR A 22 -20.30 -12.66 -17.09
N THR A 23 -21.50 -12.22 -16.74
CA THR A 23 -21.75 -10.93 -16.10
C THR A 23 -21.86 -11.13 -14.60
N ALA A 24 -21.07 -10.37 -13.83
CA ALA A 24 -21.23 -10.33 -12.39
C ALA A 24 -22.58 -9.72 -12.01
N ASP A 25 -23.17 -10.19 -10.91
CA ASP A 25 -24.32 -9.53 -10.28
C ASP A 25 -23.96 -8.06 -9.98
N PRO A 26 -24.75 -7.06 -10.41
CA PRO A 26 -24.51 -5.65 -10.13
C PRO A 26 -24.25 -5.35 -8.65
N ALA A 27 -24.88 -6.09 -7.73
CA ALA A 27 -24.70 -5.93 -6.29
C ALA A 27 -23.33 -6.41 -5.79
N GLN A 28 -22.68 -7.32 -6.51
CA GLN A 28 -21.37 -7.89 -6.18
C GLN A 28 -20.26 -7.48 -7.15
N ALA A 29 -20.58 -6.70 -8.18
CA ALA A 29 -19.66 -6.31 -9.25
C ALA A 29 -18.39 -5.60 -8.74
N SER A 30 -18.44 -4.91 -7.60
CA SER A 30 -17.28 -4.27 -6.97
C SER A 30 -16.30 -5.24 -6.31
N ARG A 31 -16.71 -6.50 -6.09
CA ARG A 31 -15.89 -7.56 -5.46
C ARG A 31 -15.37 -8.59 -6.46
N VAL A 32 -15.79 -8.51 -7.72
CA VAL A 32 -15.41 -9.47 -8.77
C VAL A 32 -14.42 -8.80 -9.71
N ASN A 33 -13.26 -9.43 -9.91
CA ASN A 33 -12.30 -8.99 -10.91
C ASN A 33 -12.85 -9.26 -12.32
N LEU A 34 -13.29 -8.21 -13.01
CA LEU A 34 -13.87 -8.26 -14.35
C LEU A 34 -12.84 -8.60 -15.45
N GLY A 35 -11.54 -8.58 -15.14
CA GLY A 35 -10.46 -8.97 -16.04
C GLY A 35 -10.13 -10.46 -16.00
N MET A 36 -10.87 -11.28 -15.26
CA MET A 36 -10.63 -12.72 -15.18
C MET A 36 -11.15 -13.45 -16.42
N ALA A 37 -10.32 -14.36 -16.94
CA ALA A 37 -10.70 -15.29 -17.99
C ALA A 37 -10.58 -16.73 -17.46
N PHE A 38 -11.62 -17.53 -17.68
CA PHE A 38 -11.61 -18.96 -17.35
C PHE A 38 -11.29 -19.77 -18.60
N PHE A 39 -10.34 -20.68 -18.48
CA PHE A 39 -10.00 -21.63 -19.54
C PHE A 39 -9.68 -22.99 -18.91
N HIS A 40 -9.78 -24.04 -19.72
CA HIS A 40 -9.57 -25.39 -19.24
C HIS A 40 -8.07 -25.64 -18.95
N PHE A 41 -7.75 -26.09 -17.74
CA PHE A 41 -6.37 -26.30 -17.27
C PHE A 41 -5.53 -27.19 -18.21
N LYS A 42 -6.16 -28.22 -18.80
CA LYS A 42 -5.51 -29.11 -19.79
C LYS A 42 -4.80 -28.35 -20.92
N TYR A 43 -5.44 -27.33 -21.51
CA TYR A 43 -4.85 -26.58 -22.61
C TYR A 43 -3.65 -25.75 -22.17
N LEU A 44 -3.69 -25.19 -20.96
CA LEU A 44 -2.56 -24.48 -20.37
C LEU A 44 -1.38 -25.42 -20.13
N TYR A 45 -1.66 -26.57 -19.52
CA TYR A 45 -0.66 -27.58 -19.22
C TYR A 45 0.06 -28.08 -20.48
N GLU A 46 -0.70 -28.44 -21.52
CA GLU A 46 -0.14 -28.88 -22.82
C GLU A 46 0.73 -27.78 -23.44
N THR A 47 0.25 -26.53 -23.43
CA THR A 47 0.98 -25.43 -24.06
C THR A 47 2.27 -25.06 -23.32
N ILE A 48 2.25 -25.04 -21.98
CA ILE A 48 3.44 -24.72 -21.17
C ILE A 48 4.46 -25.86 -21.26
N LYS A 49 4.01 -27.12 -21.25
CA LYS A 49 4.87 -28.28 -21.46
C LYS A 49 5.59 -28.20 -22.80
N ASP A 50 4.87 -27.90 -23.87
CA ASP A 50 5.41 -27.85 -25.22
C ASP A 50 6.32 -26.63 -25.47
N SER A 51 6.06 -25.50 -24.80
CA SER A 51 6.76 -24.23 -25.03
C SER A 51 7.97 -24.01 -24.12
N ALA A 52 7.86 -24.40 -22.85
CA ALA A 52 8.87 -24.11 -21.82
C ALA A 52 9.55 -25.38 -21.26
N GLY A 53 9.14 -26.58 -21.72
CA GLY A 53 9.66 -27.85 -21.19
C GLY A 53 9.37 -28.08 -19.70
N SER A 54 8.49 -27.26 -19.11
CA SER A 54 8.12 -27.27 -17.69
C SER A 54 6.64 -27.63 -17.52
N TYR A 55 6.29 -28.17 -16.37
CA TYR A 55 4.91 -28.54 -16.05
C TYR A 55 4.15 -27.35 -15.47
N ALA A 56 2.91 -27.14 -15.91
CA ALA A 56 1.99 -26.24 -15.22
C ALA A 56 1.49 -26.96 -13.95
N GLY A 57 1.80 -26.43 -12.77
CA GLY A 57 1.26 -26.94 -11.50
C GLY A 57 -0.16 -26.44 -11.24
N ALA A 58 -0.95 -27.21 -10.50
CA ALA A 58 -2.18 -26.73 -9.90
C ALA A 58 -1.87 -26.19 -8.50
N GLY A 59 -2.28 -24.95 -8.21
CA GLY A 59 -2.00 -24.31 -6.92
C GLY A 59 -3.05 -24.61 -5.84
N THR A 60 -4.31 -24.79 -6.21
CA THR A 60 -5.41 -24.99 -5.26
C THR A 60 -6.49 -25.86 -5.87
N PHE A 61 -7.06 -26.76 -5.07
CA PHE A 61 -8.20 -27.60 -5.45
C PHE A 61 -9.39 -27.25 -4.56
N ASN A 62 -10.54 -27.00 -5.19
CA ASN A 62 -11.80 -26.77 -4.48
C ASN A 62 -12.60 -28.07 -4.47
N ILE A 63 -12.97 -28.55 -3.29
CA ILE A 63 -13.73 -29.78 -3.10
C ILE A 63 -15.03 -29.44 -2.37
N GLN A 64 -16.15 -29.69 -3.03
CA GLN A 64 -17.47 -29.50 -2.44
C GLN A 64 -17.96 -30.82 -1.81
N ILE A 65 -18.33 -30.77 -0.54
CA ILE A 65 -18.87 -31.92 0.21
C ILE A 65 -20.38 -31.80 0.37
N ALA A 66 -21.10 -32.91 0.18
CA ALA A 66 -22.55 -32.94 0.35
C ALA A 66 -22.96 -32.92 1.83
N ASN A 67 -22.16 -33.53 2.71
CA ASN A 67 -22.40 -33.55 4.15
C ASN A 67 -21.24 -32.87 4.90
N PRO A 68 -21.48 -31.70 5.53
CA PRO A 68 -20.47 -30.98 6.30
C PRO A 68 -19.84 -31.80 7.44
N SER A 69 -20.58 -32.75 8.02
CA SER A 69 -20.09 -33.55 9.17
C SER A 69 -18.91 -34.47 8.80
N GLN A 70 -18.73 -34.77 7.51
CA GLN A 70 -17.63 -35.62 7.02
C GLN A 70 -16.38 -34.82 6.66
N GLY A 71 -16.44 -33.48 6.66
CA GLY A 71 -15.35 -32.61 6.21
C GLY A 71 -14.01 -32.90 6.91
N ALA A 72 -14.01 -32.98 8.25
CA ALA A 72 -12.80 -33.22 9.02
C ALA A 72 -12.18 -34.62 8.83
N ALA A 73 -12.99 -35.62 8.48
CA ALA A 73 -12.50 -36.96 8.16
C ALA A 73 -11.91 -36.99 6.74
N LEU A 74 -12.59 -36.35 5.78
CA LEU A 74 -12.15 -36.25 4.40
C LEU A 74 -10.84 -35.45 4.28
N MET A 75 -10.74 -34.31 4.97
CA MET A 75 -9.52 -33.49 4.99
C MET A 75 -8.30 -34.30 5.43
N ARG A 76 -8.42 -35.03 6.56
CA ARG A 76 -7.34 -35.90 7.06
C ARG A 76 -7.00 -37.03 6.09
N ALA A 77 -8.00 -37.62 5.44
CA ALA A 77 -7.77 -38.68 4.46
C ALA A 77 -7.05 -38.16 3.21
N ILE A 78 -7.35 -36.94 2.75
CA ILE A 78 -6.65 -36.29 1.65
C ILE A 78 -5.20 -36.03 2.06
N ASP A 79 -4.96 -35.36 3.18
CA ASP A 79 -3.61 -35.00 3.60
C ASP A 79 -2.73 -36.24 3.85
N ALA A 80 -3.29 -37.31 4.43
CA ALA A 80 -2.58 -38.58 4.61
C ALA A 80 -2.17 -39.25 3.29
N ASN A 81 -2.96 -39.11 2.22
CA ASN A 81 -2.63 -39.66 0.91
C ASN A 81 -1.46 -38.91 0.24
N PHE A 82 -1.27 -37.63 0.57
CA PHE A 82 -0.24 -36.78 -0.04
C PHE A 82 0.97 -36.48 0.88
N GLU A 83 0.97 -36.97 2.11
CA GLU A 83 2.02 -36.74 3.12
C GLU A 83 3.42 -37.15 2.64
N ASN A 84 3.50 -38.25 1.89
CA ASN A 84 4.75 -38.80 1.33
C ASN A 84 4.96 -38.43 -0.15
N SER A 85 4.19 -37.49 -0.69
CA SER A 85 4.37 -37.03 -2.06
C SER A 85 5.32 -35.83 -2.11
N ASP A 86 5.94 -35.60 -3.27
CA ASP A 86 6.79 -34.43 -3.51
C ASP A 86 6.05 -33.08 -3.37
N VAL A 87 4.71 -33.11 -3.31
CA VAL A 87 3.84 -31.93 -3.21
C VAL A 87 2.81 -32.16 -2.10
N GLN A 88 3.23 -31.95 -0.86
CA GLN A 88 2.36 -32.07 0.31
C GLN A 88 1.16 -31.14 0.20
N THR A 89 -0.03 -31.68 0.51
CA THR A 89 -1.26 -30.90 0.55
C THR A 89 -1.55 -30.44 1.97
N LYS A 90 -2.10 -29.23 2.09
CA LYS A 90 -2.76 -28.75 3.32
C LYS A 90 -4.23 -28.57 2.96
N THR A 91 -5.07 -29.50 3.40
CA THR A 91 -6.51 -29.38 3.18
C THR A 91 -7.11 -28.61 4.34
N GLU A 92 -7.86 -27.55 4.03
CA GLU A 92 -8.54 -26.75 5.04
C GLU A 92 -9.94 -26.35 4.56
N THR A 93 -10.81 -26.02 5.51
CA THR A 93 -12.14 -25.51 5.17
C THR A 93 -12.02 -24.13 4.53
N GLU A 94 -12.93 -23.79 3.62
CA GLU A 94 -12.98 -22.47 2.99
C GLU A 94 -13.00 -21.33 4.02
N GLY A 95 -13.74 -21.48 5.12
CA GLY A 95 -13.77 -20.50 6.20
C GLY A 95 -12.42 -20.31 6.90
N ALA A 96 -11.66 -21.39 7.11
CA ALA A 96 -10.32 -21.33 7.69
C ALA A 96 -9.31 -20.67 6.71
N PHE A 97 -9.36 -21.04 5.43
CA PHE A 97 -8.55 -20.42 4.38
C PHE A 97 -8.80 -18.90 4.29
N LEU A 98 -10.08 -18.49 4.27
CA LEU A 98 -10.46 -17.07 4.24
C LEU A 98 -10.02 -16.33 5.50
N ALA A 99 -10.09 -16.97 6.67
CA ALA A 99 -9.60 -16.40 7.92
C ALA A 99 -8.08 -16.23 7.90
N GLU A 100 -7.32 -17.22 7.45
CA GLU A 100 -5.86 -17.14 7.30
C GLU A 100 -5.46 -16.03 6.32
N PHE A 101 -6.15 -15.95 5.18
CA PHE A 101 -5.93 -14.88 4.19
C PHE A 101 -6.24 -13.49 4.76
N THR A 102 -7.36 -13.34 5.49
CA THR A 102 -7.73 -12.09 6.15
C THR A 102 -6.70 -11.69 7.20
N ASN A 103 -6.21 -12.65 7.98
CA ASN A 103 -5.16 -12.42 8.97
C ASN A 103 -3.85 -12.00 8.31
N LEU A 104 -3.47 -12.59 7.18
CA LEU A 104 -2.29 -12.21 6.42
C LEU A 104 -2.38 -10.75 5.94
N ILE A 105 -3.49 -10.36 5.31
CA ILE A 105 -3.71 -8.98 4.85
C ILE A 105 -3.78 -8.01 6.03
N GLY A 106 -4.48 -8.38 7.10
CA GLY A 106 -4.62 -7.57 8.30
C GLY A 106 -3.28 -7.33 9.00
N ASN A 107 -2.46 -8.37 9.16
CA ASN A 107 -1.13 -8.28 9.75
C ASN A 107 -0.19 -7.42 8.91
N LEU A 108 -0.19 -7.58 7.58
CA LEU A 108 0.59 -6.72 6.68
C LEU A 108 0.16 -5.26 6.78
N THR A 109 -1.14 -4.99 6.79
CA THR A 109 -1.68 -3.63 6.92
C THR A 109 -1.29 -3.01 8.25
N SER A 110 -1.41 -3.77 9.35
CA SER A 110 -1.01 -3.34 10.69
C SER A 110 0.49 -3.03 10.78
N LEU A 111 1.33 -3.90 10.20
CA LEU A 111 2.78 -3.69 10.14
C LEU A 111 3.12 -2.39 9.38
N LEU A 112 2.56 -2.20 8.19
CA LEU A 112 2.80 -1.00 7.38
C LEU A 112 2.31 0.28 8.08
N ASN A 113 1.16 0.24 8.75
CA ASN A 113 0.65 1.36 9.55
C ASN A 113 1.58 1.68 10.73
N THR A 114 2.10 0.66 11.40
CA THR A 114 3.02 0.84 12.54
C THR A 114 4.34 1.48 12.09
N VAL A 115 4.91 0.98 10.99
CA VAL A 115 6.12 1.57 10.39
C VAL A 115 5.84 2.99 9.90
N GLY A 116 4.70 3.23 9.25
CA GLY A 116 4.29 4.57 8.81
C GLY A 116 4.18 5.55 9.97
N MET A 117 3.60 5.13 11.09
CA MET A 117 3.50 5.95 12.31
C MET A 117 4.88 6.27 12.88
N ALA A 118 5.80 5.29 12.93
CA ALA A 118 7.17 5.52 13.37
C ALA A 118 7.91 6.54 12.48
N VAL A 119 7.73 6.46 11.16
CA VAL A 119 8.31 7.41 10.19
C VAL A 119 7.73 8.81 10.40
N VAL A 120 6.40 8.95 10.52
CA VAL A 120 5.76 10.24 10.78
C VAL A 120 6.27 10.86 12.08
N PHE A 121 6.41 10.05 13.13
CA PHE A 121 6.96 10.50 14.41
C PHE A 121 8.43 10.94 14.30
N ALA A 122 9.25 10.21 13.56
CA ALA A 122 10.64 10.60 13.30
C ALA A 122 10.72 11.93 12.53
N ILE A 123 9.89 12.10 11.49
CA ILE A 123 9.82 13.35 10.72
C ILE A 123 9.39 14.50 11.63
N LEU A 124 8.39 14.31 12.50
CA LEU A 124 7.98 15.34 13.46
C LEU A 124 9.16 15.83 14.30
N LEU A 125 9.94 14.91 14.88
CA LEU A 125 11.10 15.22 15.71
C LEU A 125 12.18 15.96 14.92
N VAL A 126 12.50 15.47 13.72
CA VAL A 126 13.51 16.08 12.86
C VAL A 126 13.08 17.49 12.46
N THR A 127 11.86 17.66 11.94
CA THR A 127 11.34 18.96 11.51
C THR A 127 11.21 19.94 12.68
N ALA A 128 10.75 19.49 13.85
CA ALA A 128 10.66 20.33 15.05
C ALA A 128 12.04 20.81 15.51
N ASN A 129 13.05 19.93 15.45
CA ASN A 129 14.43 20.29 15.79
C ASN A 129 15.01 21.30 14.78
N THR A 130 14.80 21.07 13.48
CA THR A 130 15.23 22.01 12.43
C THR A 130 14.57 23.38 12.58
N MET A 131 13.26 23.42 12.84
CA MET A 131 12.54 24.67 13.10
C MET A 131 13.06 25.37 14.35
N SER A 132 13.35 24.60 15.40
CA SER A 132 13.96 25.15 16.62
C SER A 132 15.34 25.76 16.35
N MET A 133 16.15 25.16 15.47
CA MET A 133 17.43 25.71 15.05
C MET A 133 17.25 26.99 14.21
N ALA A 134 16.36 26.98 13.22
CA ALA A 134 16.08 28.14 12.38
C ALA A 134 15.61 29.37 13.20
N VAL A 135 14.76 29.14 14.20
CA VAL A 135 14.30 30.19 15.12
C VAL A 135 15.44 30.70 16.01
N ARG A 136 16.40 29.84 16.39
CA ARG A 136 17.58 30.24 17.17
C ARG A 136 18.51 31.16 16.39
N GLU A 137 18.75 30.86 15.12
CA GLU A 137 19.59 31.68 14.25
C GLU A 137 18.99 33.06 14.00
N ARG A 138 17.65 33.15 13.89
CA ARG A 138 16.93 34.42 13.65
C ARG A 138 16.53 35.16 14.95
N ARG A 139 17.09 34.81 16.11
CA ARG A 139 16.74 35.45 17.40
C ARG A 139 17.01 36.95 17.42
N THR A 140 18.13 37.38 16.84
CA THR A 140 18.50 38.80 16.78
C THR A 140 17.51 39.59 15.93
N GLU A 141 17.10 39.06 14.78
CA GLU A 141 16.06 39.64 13.92
C GLU A 141 14.71 39.74 14.66
N ILE A 142 14.32 38.69 15.38
CA ILE A 142 13.10 38.67 16.20
C ILE A 142 13.16 39.73 17.31
N ALA A 143 14.32 39.90 17.95
CA ALA A 143 14.52 40.92 18.97
C ALA A 143 14.35 42.32 18.37
N VAL A 144 14.96 42.59 17.21
CA VAL A 144 14.81 43.88 16.49
C VAL A 144 13.33 44.13 16.16
N LEU A 145 12.62 43.15 15.59
CA LEU A 145 11.19 43.28 15.30
C LEU A 145 10.37 43.62 16.55
N LYS A 146 10.59 42.92 17.67
CA LYS A 146 9.91 43.22 18.94
C LYS A 146 10.24 44.62 19.47
N THR A 147 11.47 45.11 19.28
CA THR A 147 11.85 46.48 19.71
C THR A 147 11.21 47.58 18.89
N VAL A 148 10.90 47.32 17.60
CA VAL A 148 10.19 48.27 16.72
C VAL A 148 8.67 48.26 16.97
N GLY A 149 8.18 47.40 17.88
CA GLY A 149 6.78 47.37 18.34
C GLY A 149 5.95 46.21 17.80
N PHE A 150 6.56 45.24 17.11
CA PHE A 150 5.84 44.03 16.69
C PHE A 150 5.48 43.14 17.88
N SER A 151 4.24 42.63 17.89
CA SER A 151 3.78 41.73 18.95
C SER A 151 4.46 40.36 18.84
N GLY A 152 4.71 39.71 19.98
CA GLY A 152 5.23 38.33 20.00
C GLY A 152 4.30 37.34 19.29
N GLY A 153 3.00 37.64 19.23
CA GLY A 153 2.02 36.84 18.48
C GLY A 153 2.21 36.90 16.97
N LEU A 154 2.63 38.05 16.41
CA LEU A 154 2.93 38.15 14.98
C LEU A 154 4.18 37.31 14.63
N VAL A 155 5.21 37.36 15.46
CA VAL A 155 6.42 36.53 15.29
C VAL A 155 6.07 35.05 15.36
N MET A 156 5.25 34.65 16.34
CA MET A 156 4.76 33.27 16.45
C MET A 156 4.01 32.84 15.19
N THR A 157 3.13 33.70 14.66
CA THR A 157 2.34 33.42 13.45
C THR A 157 3.24 33.25 12.23
N LEU A 158 4.27 34.08 12.07
CA LEU A 158 5.27 33.96 11.00
C LEU A 158 5.94 32.58 11.01
N VAL A 159 6.41 32.12 12.17
CA VAL A 159 7.07 30.81 12.31
C VAL A 159 6.10 29.66 12.01
N VAL A 160 4.86 29.74 12.50
CA VAL A 160 3.83 28.72 12.22
C VAL A 160 3.47 28.69 10.74
N VAL A 161 3.35 29.84 10.09
CA VAL A 161 3.08 29.92 8.64
C VAL A 161 4.24 29.34 7.83
N GLU A 162 5.49 29.60 8.20
CA GLU A 162 6.66 28.98 7.55
C GLU A 162 6.61 27.44 7.68
N ALA A 163 6.29 26.93 8.87
CA ALA A 163 6.18 25.50 9.10
C ALA A 163 4.98 24.86 8.37
N LEU A 164 3.85 25.56 8.30
CA LEU A 164 2.70 25.16 7.50
C LEU A 164 3.04 25.11 6.01
N ALA A 165 3.76 26.11 5.49
CA ALA A 165 4.19 26.15 4.10
C ALA A 165 5.06 24.94 3.75
N LEU A 166 6.00 24.57 4.64
CA LEU A 166 6.80 23.35 4.48
C LEU A 166 5.93 22.08 4.49
N GLY A 167 4.93 21.99 5.38
CA GLY A 167 3.99 20.87 5.42
C GLY A 167 3.15 20.74 4.15
N VAL A 168 2.66 21.86 3.61
CA VAL A 168 1.90 21.90 2.35
C VAL A 168 2.77 21.49 1.17
N ILE A 169 3.95 22.10 1.01
CA ILE A 169 4.86 21.81 -0.11
C ILE A 169 5.32 20.36 -0.03
N GLY A 170 5.76 19.90 1.14
CA GLY A 170 6.19 18.53 1.36
C GLY A 170 5.07 17.52 1.10
N GLY A 171 3.84 17.82 1.53
CA GLY A 171 2.66 16.99 1.27
C GLY A 171 2.34 16.88 -0.23
N LEU A 172 2.33 17.99 -0.96
CA LEU A 172 2.08 18.00 -2.41
C LEU A 172 3.17 17.24 -3.17
N VAL A 173 4.43 17.50 -2.87
CA VAL A 173 5.57 16.82 -3.49
C VAL A 173 5.54 15.32 -3.17
N GLY A 174 5.28 14.94 -1.92
CA GLY A 174 5.19 13.55 -1.50
C GLY A 174 4.08 12.78 -2.22
N ILE A 175 2.88 13.37 -2.34
CA ILE A 175 1.77 12.76 -3.08
C ILE A 175 2.11 12.63 -4.57
N GLY A 176 2.69 13.67 -5.16
CA GLY A 176 3.11 13.64 -6.57
C GLY A 176 4.15 12.55 -6.84
N LEU A 177 5.14 12.41 -5.97
CA LEU A 177 6.16 11.35 -6.06
C LEU A 177 5.55 9.96 -5.86
N ALA A 178 4.60 9.80 -4.93
CA ALA A 178 3.91 8.54 -4.71
C ALA A 178 3.10 8.13 -5.96
N GLN A 179 2.37 9.06 -6.57
CA GLN A 179 1.63 8.81 -7.81
C GLN A 179 2.56 8.44 -8.96
N ALA A 180 3.68 9.17 -9.12
CA ALA A 180 4.67 8.88 -10.15
C ALA A 180 5.32 7.50 -9.96
N ALA A 181 5.66 7.15 -8.71
CA ALA A 181 6.22 5.85 -8.38
C ALA A 181 5.25 4.71 -8.70
N VAL A 182 3.99 4.80 -8.24
CA VAL A 182 2.96 3.79 -8.55
C VAL A 182 2.75 3.67 -10.07
N GLY A 183 2.68 4.80 -10.77
CA GLY A 183 2.53 4.81 -12.23
C GLY A 183 3.72 4.20 -12.99
N TYR A 184 4.95 4.39 -12.49
CA TYR A 184 6.14 3.77 -13.06
C TYR A 184 6.20 2.28 -12.77
N MET A 185 5.92 1.87 -11.53
CA MET A 185 5.90 0.49 -11.10
C MET A 185 4.90 -0.35 -11.90
N ALA A 186 3.74 0.22 -12.26
CA ALA A 186 2.73 -0.43 -13.09
C ALA A 186 3.20 -0.74 -14.53
N ARG A 187 4.25 -0.08 -15.03
CA ARG A 187 4.80 -0.30 -16.39
C ARG A 187 5.86 -1.39 -16.46
N LEU A 188 6.39 -1.84 -15.31
CA LEU A 188 7.40 -2.90 -15.28
C LEU A 188 6.71 -4.26 -15.52
N PRO A 189 7.27 -5.19 -16.31
CA PRO A 189 6.55 -6.40 -16.73
C PRO A 189 6.14 -7.33 -15.57
N PHE A 190 7.04 -7.56 -14.60
CA PHE A 190 6.73 -8.39 -13.43
C PHE A 190 5.84 -7.67 -12.41
N MET A 191 6.18 -6.42 -12.09
CA MET A 191 5.41 -5.62 -11.13
C MET A 191 4.06 -5.18 -11.67
N GLY A 192 3.93 -4.86 -12.95
CA GLY A 192 2.67 -4.54 -13.61
C GLY A 192 1.72 -5.74 -13.68
N PHE A 193 2.24 -6.96 -13.81
CA PHE A 193 1.43 -8.16 -13.65
C PHE A 193 0.91 -8.31 -12.22
N ILE A 194 1.77 -8.15 -11.20
CA ILE A 194 1.33 -8.23 -9.79
C ILE A 194 0.34 -7.10 -9.46
N LEU A 195 0.70 -5.86 -9.76
CA LEU A 195 -0.11 -4.66 -9.48
C LEU A 195 -1.42 -4.63 -10.28
N GLY A 196 -1.44 -5.17 -11.50
CA GLY A 196 -2.65 -5.27 -12.31
C GLY A 196 -3.65 -6.30 -11.80
N ASN A 197 -3.17 -7.37 -11.15
CA ASN A 197 -4.03 -8.38 -10.52
C ASN A 197 -4.46 -7.99 -9.09
N VAL A 198 -3.70 -7.14 -8.41
CA VAL A 198 -4.10 -6.52 -7.14
C VAL A 198 -4.89 -5.24 -7.45
N SER A 199 -6.16 -5.40 -7.79
CA SER A 199 -7.11 -4.30 -8.04
C SER A 199 -7.24 -3.43 -6.80
N GLY A 200 -6.39 -2.40 -6.63
CA GLY A 200 -6.43 -1.55 -5.45
C GLY A 200 -5.18 -0.72 -5.15
N LEU A 201 -4.02 -1.02 -5.74
CA LEU A 201 -2.81 -0.21 -5.58
C LEU A 201 -2.87 1.06 -6.44
N SER A 202 -3.75 1.98 -6.02
CA SER A 202 -3.86 3.33 -6.57
C SER A 202 -3.82 4.33 -5.42
N VAL A 203 -3.26 5.50 -5.68
CA VAL A 203 -3.35 6.63 -4.74
C VAL A 203 -4.78 7.16 -4.81
N SER A 204 -5.67 6.56 -4.03
CA SER A 204 -7.05 7.01 -3.92
C SER A 204 -7.11 8.47 -3.47
N PRO A 205 -8.01 9.31 -4.01
CA PRO A 205 -8.17 10.70 -3.58
C PRO A 205 -8.37 10.84 -2.07
N LEU A 206 -9.04 9.87 -1.44
CA LEU A 206 -9.22 9.84 0.01
C LEU A 206 -7.89 9.66 0.75
N VAL A 207 -7.06 8.72 0.29
CA VAL A 207 -5.74 8.46 0.89
C VAL A 207 -4.81 9.67 0.69
N ALA A 208 -4.86 10.29 -0.49
CA ALA A 208 -4.14 11.54 -0.74
C ALA A 208 -4.59 12.65 0.20
N ALA A 209 -5.90 12.83 0.40
CA ALA A 209 -6.44 13.85 1.31
C ALA A 209 -6.05 13.60 2.77
N ILE A 210 -6.12 12.36 3.24
CA ILE A 210 -5.69 11.97 4.59
C ILE A 210 -4.20 12.25 4.77
N THR A 211 -3.37 11.82 3.81
CA THR A 211 -1.90 12.02 3.87
C THR A 211 -1.52 13.49 3.81
N PHE A 212 -2.20 14.27 2.98
CA PHE A 212 -2.03 15.72 2.92
C PHE A 212 -2.40 16.38 4.25
N SER A 213 -3.53 15.99 4.85
CA SER A 213 -3.96 16.51 6.15
C SER A 213 -2.95 16.18 7.26
N ILE A 214 -2.40 14.96 7.25
CA ILE A 214 -1.33 14.56 8.17
C ILE A 214 -0.08 15.41 7.94
N ALA A 215 0.35 15.63 6.70
CA ALA A 215 1.53 16.44 6.38
C ALA A 215 1.40 17.90 6.85
N VAL A 216 0.24 18.52 6.61
CA VAL A 216 -0.07 19.88 7.07
C VAL A 216 -0.13 19.92 8.60
N GLY A 217 -0.79 18.95 9.23
CA GLY A 217 -0.85 18.83 10.69
C GLY A 217 0.54 18.64 11.32
N LEU A 218 1.42 17.88 10.67
CA LEU A 218 2.80 17.68 11.10
C LEU A 218 3.60 18.98 11.04
N GLY A 219 3.49 19.73 9.94
CA GLY A 219 4.12 21.04 9.78
C GLY A 219 3.67 22.01 10.88
N ALA A 220 2.37 22.07 11.14
CA ALA A 220 1.80 22.88 12.22
C ALA A 220 2.36 22.47 13.60
N ALA A 221 2.32 21.17 13.91
CA ALA A 221 2.78 20.64 15.19
C ALA A 221 4.29 20.85 15.40
N ALA A 222 5.11 20.63 14.38
CA ALA A 222 6.54 20.84 14.42
C ALA A 222 6.91 22.32 14.62
N GLY A 223 6.18 23.24 13.99
CA GLY A 223 6.39 24.68 14.12
C GLY A 223 5.86 25.27 15.43
N PHE A 224 4.85 24.65 16.05
CA PHE A 224 4.20 25.19 17.23
C PHE A 224 5.12 25.28 18.45
N VAL A 225 5.88 24.23 18.74
CA VAL A 225 6.81 24.17 19.89
C VAL A 225 7.86 25.31 19.84
N PRO A 226 8.62 25.51 18.76
CA PRO A 226 9.59 26.60 18.68
C PRO A 226 8.92 27.98 18.58
N ALA A 227 7.77 28.09 17.91
CA ALA A 227 7.03 29.35 17.83
C ALA A 227 6.56 29.82 19.23
N PHE A 228 6.11 28.89 20.08
CA PHE A 228 5.75 29.21 21.46
C PHE A 228 6.98 29.61 22.32
N GLY A 229 8.13 29.00 22.06
CA GLY A 229 9.41 29.42 22.64
C GLY A 229 9.77 30.87 22.26
N ALA A 230 9.63 31.24 20.99
CA ALA A 230 9.88 32.60 20.50
C ALA A 230 8.89 33.63 21.06
N TYR A 231 7.63 33.23 21.25
CA TYR A 231 6.61 34.06 21.90
C TYR A 231 7.03 34.46 23.33
N ARG A 232 7.45 33.48 24.14
CA ARG A 232 7.82 33.69 25.56
C ARG A 232 9.20 34.31 25.79
N ALA A 233 10.08 34.27 24.80
CA ALA A 233 11.44 34.77 24.97
C ALA A 233 11.46 36.30 25.16
N ARG A 234 12.08 36.74 26.26
CA ARG A 234 12.24 38.15 26.64
C ARG A 234 13.37 38.79 25.86
N ILE A 235 13.18 40.04 25.48
CA ILE A 235 14.14 40.84 24.70
C ILE A 235 15.51 40.92 25.42
N THR A 236 15.48 41.08 26.74
CA THR A 236 16.67 41.15 27.60
C THR A 236 17.51 39.87 27.56
N ASP A 237 16.88 38.70 27.44
CA ASP A 237 17.58 37.42 27.41
C ASP A 237 18.16 37.13 26.02
N MET A 238 17.50 37.60 24.96
CA MET A 238 17.97 37.46 23.58
C MET A 238 19.21 38.31 23.30
N LEU A 239 19.26 39.55 23.79
CA LEU A 239 20.41 40.45 23.58
C LEU A 239 21.62 40.10 24.44
N ARG A 240 21.41 39.45 25.60
CA ARG A 240 22.49 39.03 26.49
C ARG A 240 23.27 37.81 25.98
N HIS A 241 22.70 37.07 25.01
CA HIS A 241 23.31 35.89 24.39
C HIS A 241 23.56 36.09 22.88
N ALA A 242 23.54 37.34 22.41
CA ALA A 242 23.88 37.73 21.04
C ALA A 242 25.38 37.99 20.90
#